data_AF-A0A2N8ZNE6-F1
#
_entry.id   AF-A0A2N8ZNE6-F1
#
_cell.length_a   1.000
_cell.length_b   1.000
_cell.length_c   1.000
_cell.angle_alpha   90.00
_cell.angle_beta   90.00
_cell.angle_gamma   90.00
#
_symmetry.space_group_name_H-M   'P 1'
#
loop_
_entity.id
_entity.type
_entity.pdbx_description
1 polymer ?
#
loop_
_entity_poly.entity_id
_entity_poly.type
_entity_poly.pdbx_seq_one_letter_code
_entity_poly.pdbx_strand_id
1 'polypeptide(L)'
;MFIKKPLAVVITAILASNNVVADDQVYSLDEVVVSATRTNQTIQDTSASVKVISDQAIEENMTNSVSDLFDYTPGVDVQTDSRQGVQSINIRGMEGNRVKILIDGVSQPNQFKNN
;
A
#
# COMPACT_ATOMS: atom_id res chain seq x y z
N MET A 1 42.54 -26.91 -58.67
CA MET A 1 41.44 -27.31 -57.76
C MET A 1 41.89 -27.00 -56.34
N PHE A 2 41.49 -25.86 -55.75
CA PHE A 2 41.78 -25.54 -54.34
C PHE A 2 40.59 -24.81 -53.72
N ILE A 3 39.95 -25.48 -52.76
CA ILE A 3 38.75 -25.07 -52.04
C ILE A 3 39.16 -24.11 -50.91
N LYS A 4 38.80 -22.83 -51.03
CA LYS A 4 39.02 -21.79 -50.01
C LYS A 4 37.67 -21.26 -49.48
N LYS A 5 36.87 -22.08 -48.81
CA LYS A 5 35.59 -21.61 -48.20
C LYS A 5 35.19 -22.15 -46.80
N PRO A 6 36.04 -22.75 -45.93
CA PRO A 6 35.55 -23.19 -44.61
C PRO A 6 35.50 -22.07 -43.55
N LEU A 7 36.21 -20.96 -43.72
CA LEU A 7 36.39 -19.95 -42.66
C LEU A 7 35.19 -18.99 -42.50
N ALA A 8 34.50 -18.67 -43.60
CA ALA A 8 33.37 -17.74 -43.58
C ALA A 8 32.13 -18.32 -42.86
N VAL A 9 31.95 -19.64 -42.90
CA VAL A 9 30.81 -20.32 -42.27
C VAL A 9 30.91 -20.27 -40.74
N VAL A 10 32.12 -20.35 -40.18
CA VAL A 10 32.34 -20.32 -38.73
C VAL A 10 32.09 -18.94 -38.15
N ILE A 11 32.47 -17.87 -38.85
CA ILE A 11 32.25 -16.49 -38.39
C ILE A 11 30.75 -16.16 -38.36
N THR A 12 29.99 -16.67 -39.33
CA THR A 12 28.53 -16.43 -39.38
C THR A 12 27.79 -17.17 -38.25
N ALA A 13 28.30 -18.32 -37.79
CA ALA A 13 27.70 -19.07 -36.69
C ALA A 13 27.88 -18.40 -35.32
N ILE A 14 28.94 -17.61 -35.12
CA ILE A 14 29.19 -16.91 -33.85
C ILE A 14 28.28 -15.69 -33.69
N LEU A 15 27.92 -15.02 -34.79
CA LEU A 15 26.97 -13.89 -34.77
C LEU A 15 25.50 -14.31 -34.56
N ALA A 16 25.17 -15.60 -34.73
CA ALA A 16 23.81 -16.12 -34.52
C ALA A 16 23.52 -16.50 -33.05
N SER A 17 24.39 -16.10 -32.11
CA SER A 17 24.20 -16.33 -30.68
C SER A 17 23.02 -15.49 -30.19
N ASN A 18 21.84 -16.11 -30.07
CA ASN A 18 20.67 -15.50 -29.46
C ASN A 18 21.00 -15.22 -27.99
N ASN A 19 21.11 -13.94 -27.63
CA ASN A 19 21.17 -13.53 -26.23
C ASN A 19 19.80 -13.86 -25.62
N VAL A 20 19.75 -14.86 -24.73
CA VAL A 20 18.60 -15.07 -23.86
C VAL A 20 18.57 -13.90 -22.89
N VAL A 21 17.66 -12.97 -23.15
CA VAL A 21 17.27 -11.94 -22.18
C VAL A 21 16.29 -12.60 -21.21
N ALA A 22 16.68 -12.70 -19.94
CA ALA A 22 15.76 -13.12 -18.90
C ALA A 22 14.69 -12.02 -18.77
N ASP A 23 13.45 -12.37 -19.06
CA ASP A 23 12.29 -11.50 -18.92
C ASP A 23 11.97 -11.39 -17.42
N ASP A 24 12.53 -10.36 -16.78
CA ASP A 24 12.28 -10.02 -15.38
C ASP A 24 10.87 -9.41 -15.28
N GLN A 25 9.87 -10.28 -15.39
CA GLN A 25 8.46 -9.92 -15.25
C GLN A 25 8.22 -9.51 -13.79
N VAL A 26 8.33 -8.20 -13.52
CA VAL A 26 7.97 -7.61 -12.23
C VAL A 26 6.44 -7.75 -12.07
N TYR A 27 6.01 -8.73 -11.28
CA TYR A 27 4.61 -8.88 -10.91
C TYR A 27 4.25 -7.79 -9.89
N SER A 28 3.50 -6.79 -10.33
CA SER A 28 2.81 -5.85 -9.43
C SER A 28 1.58 -6.56 -8.87
N LEU A 29 1.61 -6.94 -7.60
CA LEU A 29 0.47 -7.56 -6.92
C LEU A 29 -0.55 -6.47 -6.55
N ASP A 30 -1.84 -6.71 -6.84
CA ASP A 30 -2.90 -5.77 -6.44
C ASP A 30 -3.00 -5.66 -4.91
N GLU A 31 -3.30 -4.45 -4.44
CA GLU A 31 -3.45 -4.15 -3.01
C GLU A 31 -4.72 -4.81 -2.46
N VAL A 32 -4.56 -5.80 -1.58
CA VAL A 32 -5.65 -6.53 -0.94
C VAL A 32 -5.92 -5.95 0.45
N VAL A 33 -7.17 -5.49 0.70
CA VAL A 33 -7.58 -4.98 2.01
C VAL A 33 -8.40 -6.03 2.75
N VAL A 34 -7.85 -6.57 3.84
CA VAL A 34 -8.49 -7.64 4.63
C VAL A 34 -9.33 -7.09 5.80
N SER A 35 -9.11 -5.83 6.17
CA SER A 35 -9.63 -5.25 7.42
C SER A 35 -11.12 -4.87 7.38
N ALA A 36 -11.66 -4.47 6.21
CA ALA A 36 -13.00 -3.87 6.12
C ALA A 36 -14.16 -4.88 6.17
N THR A 37 -13.98 -6.10 5.63
CA THR A 37 -15.07 -7.08 5.47
C THR A 37 -14.73 -8.48 6.00
N ARG A 38 -13.52 -8.70 6.55
CA ARG A 38 -12.98 -10.05 6.89
C ARG A 38 -12.98 -11.04 5.71
N THR A 39 -13.16 -10.55 4.49
CA THR A 39 -13.15 -11.31 3.24
C THR A 39 -12.18 -10.58 2.32
N ASN A 40 -11.26 -11.30 1.64
CA ASN A 40 -10.34 -10.67 0.71
C ASN A 40 -11.13 -10.01 -0.42
N GLN A 41 -11.16 -8.68 -0.44
CA GLN A 41 -11.77 -7.87 -1.50
C GLN A 41 -10.72 -6.86 -1.95
N THR A 42 -10.52 -6.75 -3.26
CA THR A 42 -9.68 -5.71 -3.84
C THR A 42 -10.36 -4.35 -3.62
N ILE A 43 -9.58 -3.27 -3.46
CA ILE A 43 -10.11 -1.92 -3.23
C ILE A 43 -11.11 -1.50 -4.33
N GLN A 44 -10.97 -2.03 -5.55
CA GLN A 44 -11.88 -1.76 -6.66
C GLN A 44 -13.25 -2.45 -6.56
N ASP A 45 -13.37 -3.52 -5.77
CA ASP A 45 -14.61 -4.31 -5.66
C ASP A 45 -15.49 -3.91 -4.45
N THR A 46 -15.00 -3.03 -3.57
CA THR A 46 -15.79 -2.58 -2.42
C THR A 46 -16.71 -1.41 -2.77
N SER A 47 -17.98 -1.52 -2.38
CA SER A 47 -18.94 -0.41 -2.48
C SER A 47 -18.73 0.70 -1.45
N ALA A 48 -17.77 0.52 -0.53
CA ALA A 48 -17.45 1.49 0.53
C ALA A 48 -16.15 2.26 0.21
N SER A 49 -16.07 3.50 0.69
CA SER A 49 -14.85 4.32 0.59
C SER A 49 -13.76 3.74 1.51
N VAL A 50 -12.69 3.22 0.92
CA VAL A 50 -11.53 2.68 1.64
C VAL A 50 -10.29 3.47 1.25
N LYS A 51 -9.52 3.91 2.24
CA LYS A 51 -8.20 4.50 2.07
C LYS A 51 -7.21 3.64 2.84
N VAL A 52 -6.16 3.20 2.15
CA VAL A 52 -5.01 2.55 2.79
C VAL A 52 -3.86 3.54 2.79
N ILE A 53 -3.12 3.56 3.89
CA ILE A 53 -1.91 4.34 4.06
C ILE A 53 -0.81 3.31 4.30
N SER A 54 0.13 3.22 3.34
CA SER A 54 1.23 2.27 3.39
C SER A 54 2.38 2.79 4.22
N ASP A 55 3.24 1.88 4.70
CA ASP A 55 4.43 2.24 5.48
C ASP A 55 5.35 3.19 4.70
N GLN A 56 5.52 2.97 3.39
CA GLN A 56 6.29 3.87 2.51
C GLN A 56 5.70 5.29 2.49
N ALA A 57 4.37 5.43 2.44
CA ALA A 57 3.73 6.74 2.48
C ALA A 57 3.93 7.43 3.84
N ILE A 58 3.96 6.67 4.94
CA ILE A 58 4.24 7.21 6.28
C ILE A 58 5.69 7.72 6.36
N GLU A 59 6.64 6.95 5.80
CA GLU A 59 8.06 7.33 5.75
C GLU A 59 8.29 8.57 4.89
N GLU A 60 7.70 8.63 3.69
CA GLU A 60 7.82 9.78 2.78
C GLU A 60 7.24 11.06 3.36
N ASN A 61 6.15 10.96 4.13
CA ASN A 61 5.50 12.11 4.76
C ASN A 61 6.11 12.50 6.11
N MET A 62 7.13 11.77 6.59
CA MET A 62 7.79 11.99 7.89
C MET A 62 6.77 12.20 9.03
N THR A 63 5.71 11.41 9.02
CA THR A 63 4.59 11.51 9.95
C THR A 63 5.04 11.16 11.37
N ASN A 64 4.84 12.07 12.33
CA ASN A 64 5.27 11.86 13.73
C ASN A 64 4.09 11.59 14.68
N SER A 65 2.87 11.93 14.25
CA SER A 65 1.65 11.71 15.03
C SER A 65 0.54 11.08 14.18
N VAL A 66 -0.42 10.45 14.86
CA VAL A 66 -1.62 9.90 14.19
C VAL A 66 -2.44 11.00 13.53
N SER A 67 -2.37 12.25 14.00
CA SER A 67 -3.09 13.37 13.36
C SER A 67 -2.51 13.63 11.97
N ASP A 68 -1.18 13.72 11.89
CA ASP A 68 -0.42 13.95 10.66
C ASP A 68 -0.70 12.85 9.62
N LEU A 69 -1.00 11.64 10.06
CA LEU A 69 -1.29 10.48 9.19
C LEU A 69 -2.56 10.71 8.35
N PHE A 70 -3.51 11.48 8.86
CA PHE A 70 -4.78 11.74 8.20
C PHE A 70 -4.86 13.11 7.50
N ASP A 71 -3.81 13.94 7.54
CA ASP A 71 -3.80 15.27 6.93
C ASP A 71 -4.16 15.26 5.43
N TYR A 72 -3.74 14.20 4.71
CA TYR A 72 -4.04 14.02 3.29
C TYR A 72 -5.26 13.14 3.02
N THR A 73 -6.02 12.77 4.05
CA THR A 73 -7.23 11.96 3.94
C THR A 73 -8.47 12.84 4.03
N PRO A 74 -9.22 13.05 2.93
CA PRO A 74 -10.36 13.96 2.94
C PRO A 74 -11.50 13.44 3.80
N GLY A 75 -12.07 14.34 4.61
CA GLY A 75 -13.22 14.05 5.48
C GLY A 75 -12.87 13.22 6.70
N VAL A 76 -11.58 13.19 7.08
CA VAL A 76 -11.10 12.66 8.35
C VAL A 76 -10.37 13.78 9.09
N ASP A 77 -10.80 14.06 10.32
CA ASP A 77 -10.17 15.04 11.18
C ASP A 77 -9.82 14.38 12.52
N VAL A 78 -8.64 14.69 13.07
CA VAL A 78 -8.22 14.16 14.37
C VAL A 78 -8.18 15.29 15.39
N GLN A 79 -8.90 15.11 16.50
CA GLN A 79 -8.78 15.98 17.66
C GLN A 79 -7.76 15.39 18.62
N THR A 80 -6.66 16.12 18.78
CA THR A 80 -5.58 15.82 19.71
C THR A 80 -5.59 16.83 20.85
N ASP A 81 -5.38 16.34 22.06
CA ASP A 81 -5.17 17.16 23.25
C ASP A 81 -3.71 17.00 23.69
N SER A 82 -3.02 18.12 23.88
CA SER A 82 -1.59 18.14 24.19
C SER A 82 -1.21 17.35 25.46
N ARG A 83 -2.16 17.06 26.36
CA ARG A 83 -1.92 16.30 27.60
C ARG A 83 -2.30 14.83 27.51
N GLN A 84 -3.21 14.47 26.61
CA GLN A 84 -3.81 13.13 26.53
C GLN A 84 -3.56 12.44 25.19
N GLY A 85 -2.88 13.09 24.25
CA GLY A 85 -2.65 12.58 22.90
C GLY A 85 -3.92 12.64 22.05
N VAL A 86 -4.07 11.67 21.14
CA VAL A 86 -5.23 11.55 20.24
C VAL A 86 -6.48 11.28 21.07
N GLN A 87 -7.43 12.22 21.08
CA GLN A 87 -8.68 12.08 21.85
C GLN A 87 -9.82 11.53 21.02
N SER A 88 -9.94 11.95 19.76
CA SER A 88 -11.00 11.45 18.89
C SER A 88 -10.67 11.59 17.41
N ILE A 89 -11.21 10.67 16.62
CA ILE A 89 -11.16 10.70 15.16
C ILE A 89 -12.58 11.01 14.69
N ASN A 90 -12.72 12.07 13.90
CA ASN A 90 -13.93 12.43 13.20
C ASN A 90 -13.85 11.89 11.77
N ILE A 91 -14.86 11.15 11.33
CA ILE A 91 -14.98 10.72 9.94
C ILE A 91 -16.31 11.24 9.42
N ARG A 92 -16.27 12.22 8.52
CA ARG A 92 -17.46 12.84 7.89
C ARG A 92 -18.52 13.29 8.91
N GLY A 93 -18.09 13.91 10.00
CA GLY A 93 -18.95 14.40 11.09
C GLY A 93 -19.28 13.38 12.18
N MET A 94 -18.77 12.15 12.09
CA MET A 94 -19.01 11.07 13.06
C MET A 94 -17.83 10.94 14.02
N GLU A 95 -18.09 11.01 15.33
CA GLU A 95 -17.06 10.98 16.38
C GLU A 95 -17.43 10.01 17.52
N GLY A 96 -16.45 9.75 18.40
CA GLY A 96 -16.64 9.01 19.65
C GLY A 96 -17.09 7.57 19.44
N ASN A 97 -18.14 7.14 20.14
CA ASN A 97 -18.67 5.76 20.09
C ASN A 97 -19.19 5.32 18.71
N ARG A 98 -19.23 6.23 17.73
CA ARG A 98 -19.69 5.94 16.37
C ARG A 98 -18.54 5.58 15.42
N VAL A 99 -17.29 5.75 15.85
CA VAL A 99 -16.09 5.35 15.11
C VAL A 99 -15.48 4.13 15.80
N LYS A 100 -15.25 3.06 15.05
CA LYS A 100 -14.66 1.84 15.58
C LYS A 100 -13.17 1.79 15.25
N ILE A 101 -12.35 1.68 16.29
CA ILE A 101 -10.89 1.57 16.16
C ILE A 101 -10.48 0.12 16.43
N LEU A 102 -9.68 -0.42 15.51
CA LEU A 102 -9.11 -1.76 15.59
C LEU A 102 -7.58 -1.62 15.55
N ILE A 103 -6.88 -2.28 16.48
CA ILE A 103 -5.42 -2.45 16.42
C ILE A 103 -5.19 -3.94 16.23
N ASP A 104 -4.51 -4.31 15.14
CA ASP A 104 -4.27 -5.72 14.76
C ASP A 104 -5.55 -6.59 14.76
N GLY A 105 -6.68 -5.98 14.39
CA GLY A 105 -8.00 -6.62 14.38
C GLY A 105 -8.70 -6.69 15.75
N VAL A 106 -8.07 -6.23 16.83
CA VAL A 106 -8.64 -6.17 18.17
C VAL A 106 -9.31 -4.82 18.40
N SER A 107 -10.58 -4.84 18.78
CA SER A 107 -11.36 -3.63 19.04
C SER A 107 -10.81 -2.90 20.26
N GLN A 108 -10.49 -1.62 20.08
CA GLN A 108 -10.12 -0.77 21.19
C GLN A 108 -11.37 -0.29 21.93
N PRO A 109 -11.36 -0.29 23.27
CA PRO A 109 -12.46 0.28 24.04
C PRO A 109 -12.49 1.79 23.80
N ASN A 110 -13.69 2.32 23.55
CA ASN A 110 -13.85 3.76 23.44
C ASN A 110 -13.58 4.39 24.81
N GLN A 111 -12.85 5.51 24.81
CA GLN A 111 -12.65 6.30 26.01
C GLN A 111 -14.00 6.87 26.46
N PHE A 112 -14.61 6.27 27.47
CA PHE A 112 -15.82 6.79 28.10
C PHE A 112 -15.45 8.08 28.83
N LYS A 113 -15.80 9.24 28.26
CA LYS A 113 -15.74 10.52 28.98
C LYS A 113 -16.84 10.50 30.05
N ASN A 114 -16.47 10.18 31.29
CA ASN A 114 -17.36 10.31 32.43
C ASN A 114 -17.47 11.80 32.75
N ASN A 115 -18.66 12.36 32.58
CA ASN A 115 -18.97 13.74 32.96
C ASN A 115 -19.22 13.83 34.46
#